data_AF-A0A3A5US27-F1
#
_entry.id   AF-A0A3A5US27-F1
#
_cell.length_a   1.000
_cell.length_b   1.000
_cell.length_c   1.000
_cell.angle_alpha   90.00
_cell.angle_beta   90.00
_cell.angle_gamma   90.00
#
_symmetry.space_group_name_H-M   'P 1'
#
loop_
_entity.id
_entity.type
_entity.pdbx_description
1 polymer ?
#
loop_
_entity_poly.entity_id
_entity_poly.type
_entity_poly.pdbx_seq_one_letter_code
_entity_poly.pdbx_strand_id
1 'polypeptide(L)'
;MDDIYDLRSIFLGKDSIVSSLITSALEGTPLEENSGDLAFLVGTFAVVNIVFLMLFFSQFAILWIERKAVARMNDRRGATTALRSLWVGENGVTAGEWWKMLPFGGGIVGAINKFLNKKFGNRDENFATVDRVNNRSWMGYSILPGFFQNVADGMKFLLKEHMVPRRADKLIFEVSPFLIVSSTLLILGIIPLSSGIYATNPDLSILYAIAIFGIAPIGVFFAGWSSNNKYTLIGGIRSAAQLTAYEIPLLLTLLSVAILSGTFNIIESIHFQHAAGSWNLFLMPLGAVLFLVTMIAEVERVPFDMPEAEAELVEGWWTEYGGMRFGMLFMAEYIRTYAACFLFTHFFLGGWHLPFQGTISQIPVLGDAYVLIPGAVVVLVKTWLVFLVVFVWARFSLARIRTDQILEFGWRMLLPLSVVQVVLSAVYRLYLFEPTNMSYSSEGGNAWDAFGIPMLVPLATTLFWLGVFYVLLNDEDKDAAPDRMYHVYTLQPAGTHTPGKD
;
A
#
# COMPACT_ATOMS: atom_id res chain seq x y z
N MET A 1 4.36 -0.82 -26.92
CA MET A 1 3.73 -0.40 -25.66
C MET A 1 2.58 -1.33 -25.27
N ASP A 2 2.03 -2.08 -26.23
CA ASP A 2 1.11 -3.17 -25.95
C ASP A 2 1.87 -4.28 -25.22
N ASP A 3 1.41 -4.57 -24.00
CA ASP A 3 1.83 -5.76 -23.29
C ASP A 3 1.40 -6.96 -24.15
N ILE A 4 2.28 -7.92 -24.41
CA ILE A 4 1.91 -9.18 -25.09
C ILE A 4 0.76 -9.86 -24.33
N TYR A 5 0.62 -9.55 -23.04
CA TYR A 5 -0.36 -10.07 -22.10
C TYR A 5 -1.56 -9.12 -21.88
N ASP A 6 -2.16 -8.60 -22.95
CA ASP A 6 -3.39 -7.82 -22.84
C ASP A 6 -4.61 -8.69 -22.53
N LEU A 7 -5.02 -8.70 -21.26
CA LEU A 7 -6.17 -9.45 -20.77
C LEU A 7 -7.48 -8.94 -21.38
N ARG A 8 -7.60 -7.65 -21.69
CA ARG A 8 -8.84 -7.10 -22.25
C ARG A 8 -9.06 -7.57 -23.68
N SER A 9 -8.07 -7.54 -24.56
CA SER A 9 -8.27 -8.04 -25.93
C SER A 9 -8.63 -9.53 -25.94
N ILE A 10 -8.10 -10.34 -25.02
CA ILE A 10 -8.41 -11.77 -24.91
C ILE A 10 -9.88 -12.02 -24.53
N PHE A 11 -10.44 -11.25 -23.59
CA PHE A 11 -11.78 -11.49 -23.05
C PHE A 11 -12.89 -10.58 -23.62
N LEU A 12 -12.54 -9.40 -24.13
CA LEU A 12 -13.47 -8.38 -24.65
C LEU A 12 -13.30 -8.12 -26.15
N GLY A 13 -12.34 -8.76 -26.82
CA GLY A 13 -12.19 -8.68 -28.27
C GLY A 13 -13.44 -9.18 -29.01
N LYS A 14 -13.72 -8.62 -30.18
CA LYS A 14 -14.87 -9.04 -31.02
C LYS A 14 -14.82 -10.55 -31.34
N ASP A 15 -13.63 -11.09 -31.55
CA ASP A 15 -13.38 -12.52 -31.79
C ASP A 15 -12.88 -13.26 -30.53
N SER A 16 -13.21 -12.75 -29.34
CA SER A 16 -12.78 -13.37 -28.08
C SER A 16 -13.40 -14.77 -27.88
N ILE A 17 -12.73 -15.58 -27.06
CA ILE A 17 -13.22 -16.89 -26.64
C ILE A 17 -14.60 -16.75 -25.96
N VAL A 18 -14.82 -15.66 -25.24
CA VAL A 18 -16.09 -15.39 -24.54
C VAL A 18 -17.19 -14.99 -25.52
N SER A 19 -16.92 -14.08 -26.46
CA SER A 19 -17.93 -13.68 -27.45
C SER A 19 -18.35 -14.86 -28.32
N SER A 20 -17.39 -15.63 -28.85
CA SER A 20 -17.66 -16.81 -29.66
C SER A 20 -18.48 -17.88 -28.92
N LEU A 21 -18.13 -18.20 -27.67
CA LEU A 21 -18.86 -19.18 -26.87
C LEU A 21 -20.29 -18.73 -26.55
N ILE A 22 -20.49 -17.47 -26.17
CA ILE A 22 -21.81 -16.94 -25.80
C ILE A 22 -22.71 -16.80 -27.02
N THR A 23 -22.15 -16.34 -28.14
CA THR A 23 -22.90 -16.21 -29.40
C THR A 23 -23.35 -17.58 -29.90
N SER A 24 -22.47 -18.60 -29.85
CA SER A 24 -22.83 -19.97 -30.21
C SER A 24 -23.82 -20.61 -29.24
N ALA A 25 -23.75 -20.30 -27.95
CA ALA A 25 -24.65 -20.84 -26.94
C ALA A 25 -26.07 -20.22 -26.99
N LEU A 26 -26.19 -19.00 -27.50
CA LEU A 26 -27.46 -18.25 -27.57
C LEU A 26 -28.11 -18.27 -28.96
N GLU A 27 -27.45 -18.87 -29.95
CA GLU A 27 -27.96 -19.02 -31.31
C GLU A 27 -29.30 -19.80 -31.30
N GLY A 28 -30.35 -19.21 -31.87
CA GLY A 28 -31.70 -19.79 -31.90
C GLY A 28 -32.51 -19.61 -30.62
N THR A 29 -32.04 -18.80 -29.66
CA THR A 29 -32.78 -18.43 -28.44
C THR A 29 -33.36 -17.02 -28.55
N PRO A 30 -34.43 -16.67 -27.80
CA PRO A 30 -34.97 -15.31 -27.78
C PRO A 30 -33.99 -14.25 -27.21
N LEU A 31 -32.82 -14.67 -26.71
CA LEU A 31 -31.77 -13.79 -26.19
C LEU A 31 -30.63 -13.57 -27.19
N GLU A 32 -30.74 -14.09 -28.41
CA GLU A 32 -29.73 -13.95 -29.46
C GLU A 32 -29.41 -12.48 -29.79
N GLU A 33 -30.44 -11.61 -29.80
CA GLU A 33 -30.26 -10.16 -30.01
C GLU A 33 -29.41 -9.49 -28.91
N ASN A 34 -29.41 -10.04 -27.68
CA ASN A 34 -28.65 -9.54 -26.53
C ASN A 34 -27.31 -10.26 -26.32
N SER A 35 -26.93 -11.18 -27.22
CA SER A 35 -25.72 -12.01 -27.08
C SER A 35 -24.44 -11.17 -26.95
N GLY A 36 -24.35 -10.06 -27.69
CA GLY A 36 -23.22 -9.13 -27.63
C GLY A 36 -23.08 -8.43 -26.26
N ASP A 37 -24.18 -7.93 -25.71
CA ASP A 37 -24.19 -7.24 -24.41
C ASP A 37 -23.91 -8.22 -23.26
N LEU A 38 -24.45 -9.44 -23.34
CA LEU A 38 -24.15 -10.51 -22.40
C LEU A 38 -22.69 -10.94 -22.47
N ALA A 39 -22.12 -11.04 -23.67
CA ALA A 39 -20.70 -11.33 -23.86
C ALA A 39 -19.81 -10.23 -23.26
N PHE A 40 -20.16 -8.96 -23.47
CA PHE A 40 -19.45 -7.84 -22.87
C PHE A 40 -19.54 -7.86 -21.33
N LEU A 41 -20.71 -8.15 -20.76
CA LEU A 41 -20.91 -8.22 -19.31
C LEU A 41 -20.09 -9.37 -18.69
N VAL A 42 -20.13 -10.55 -19.29
CA VAL A 42 -19.38 -11.73 -18.80
C VAL A 42 -17.87 -11.52 -18.96
N GLY A 43 -17.42 -11.00 -20.11
CA GLY A 43 -16.02 -10.67 -20.34
C GLY A 43 -15.51 -9.62 -19.34
N THR A 44 -16.30 -8.58 -19.09
CA THR A 44 -15.96 -7.54 -18.10
C THR A 44 -15.90 -8.12 -16.69
N PHE A 45 -16.89 -8.93 -16.30
CA PHE A 45 -16.91 -9.60 -15.02
C PHE A 45 -15.68 -10.51 -14.85
N ALA A 46 -15.30 -11.27 -15.88
CA ALA A 46 -14.10 -12.12 -15.84
C ALA A 46 -12.82 -11.29 -15.65
N VAL A 47 -12.62 -10.23 -16.43
CA VAL A 47 -11.45 -9.35 -16.32
C VAL A 47 -11.36 -8.72 -14.94
N VAL A 48 -12.46 -8.16 -14.43
CA VAL A 48 -12.51 -7.54 -13.09
C VAL A 48 -12.13 -8.56 -12.02
N ASN A 49 -12.69 -9.77 -12.06
CA ASN A 49 -12.37 -10.81 -11.08
C ASN A 49 -10.91 -11.28 -11.18
N ILE A 50 -10.37 -11.45 -12.39
CA ILE A 50 -8.96 -11.85 -12.57
C ILE A 50 -8.03 -10.78 -12.01
N VAL A 51 -8.23 -9.51 -12.36
CA VAL A 51 -7.41 -8.38 -11.87
C VAL A 51 -7.52 -8.26 -10.36
N PHE A 52 -8.74 -8.34 -9.83
CA PHE A 52 -8.97 -8.30 -8.38
C PHE A 52 -8.27 -9.45 -7.65
N LEU A 53 -8.38 -10.69 -8.15
CA LEU A 53 -7.70 -11.84 -7.58
C LEU A 53 -6.18 -11.71 -7.66
N MET A 54 -5.62 -11.20 -8.76
CA MET A 54 -4.19 -10.93 -8.87
C MET A 54 -3.72 -9.94 -7.80
N LEU A 55 -4.45 -8.83 -7.62
CA LEU A 55 -4.17 -7.84 -6.57
C LEU A 55 -4.28 -8.48 -5.17
N PHE A 56 -5.37 -9.19 -4.88
CA PHE A 56 -5.59 -9.81 -3.57
C PHE A 56 -4.57 -10.91 -3.23
N PHE A 57 -4.28 -11.83 -4.15
CA PHE A 57 -3.31 -12.89 -3.90
C PHE A 57 -1.88 -12.34 -3.76
N SER A 58 -1.55 -11.26 -4.47
CA SER A 58 -0.25 -10.60 -4.33
C SER A 58 -0.05 -9.99 -2.93
N GLN A 59 -1.12 -9.55 -2.27
CA GLN A 59 -1.06 -9.00 -0.91
C GLN A 59 -0.69 -10.06 0.14
N PHE A 60 -1.06 -11.33 -0.04
CA PHE A 60 -0.69 -12.37 0.93
C PHE A 60 0.82 -12.56 1.07
N ALA A 61 1.58 -12.33 0.00
CA ALA A 61 3.04 -12.34 0.06
C ALA A 61 3.55 -11.21 0.97
N ILE A 62 2.99 -10.01 0.85
CA ILE A 62 3.40 -8.81 1.59
C ILE A 62 3.17 -8.95 3.09
N LEU A 63 1.98 -9.38 3.49
CA LEU A 63 1.64 -9.60 4.91
C LEU A 63 2.64 -10.52 5.60
N TRP A 64 3.11 -11.53 4.86
CA TRP A 64 4.11 -12.45 5.35
C TRP A 64 5.52 -11.84 5.35
N ILE A 65 5.90 -11.09 4.30
CA ILE A 65 7.18 -10.38 4.24
C ILE A 65 7.31 -9.41 5.41
N GLU A 66 6.27 -8.63 5.70
CA GLU A 66 6.24 -7.71 6.84
C GLU A 66 6.49 -8.47 8.14
N ARG A 67 5.66 -9.46 8.47
CA ARG A 67 5.78 -10.25 9.71
C ARG A 67 7.20 -10.79 9.90
N LYS A 68 7.82 -11.24 8.81
CA LYS A 68 9.18 -11.79 8.83
C LYS A 68 10.27 -10.74 8.94
N ALA A 69 10.15 -9.62 8.23
CA ALA A 69 11.08 -8.50 8.35
C ALA A 69 11.02 -7.92 9.77
N VAL A 70 9.81 -7.72 10.30
CA VAL A 70 9.52 -7.28 11.67
C VAL A 70 10.13 -8.22 12.69
N ALA A 71 9.85 -9.53 12.58
CA ALA A 71 10.38 -10.51 13.51
C ALA A 71 11.91 -10.51 13.54
N ARG A 72 12.56 -10.44 12.36
CA ARG A 72 14.03 -10.42 12.26
C ARG A 72 14.66 -9.16 12.84
N MET A 73 14.05 -8.00 12.64
CA MET A 73 14.58 -6.73 13.17
C MET A 73 14.45 -6.67 14.70
N ASN A 74 13.38 -7.23 15.26
CA ASN A 74 13.15 -7.30 16.71
C ASN A 74 14.01 -8.35 17.44
N ASP A 75 14.56 -9.35 16.74
CA ASP A 75 15.29 -10.47 17.35
C ASP A 75 16.73 -10.10 17.79
N ARG A 76 17.26 -8.93 17.37
CA ARG A 76 18.63 -8.48 17.72
C ARG A 76 18.88 -8.24 19.23
N ARG A 77 17.84 -8.26 20.07
CA ARG A 77 17.95 -8.09 21.54
C ARG A 77 17.47 -9.29 22.36
N GLY A 78 17.35 -10.48 21.78
CA GLY A 78 17.13 -11.69 22.57
C GLY A 78 15.75 -11.76 23.24
N ALA A 79 14.72 -11.33 22.53
CA ALA A 79 13.36 -11.70 22.86
C ALA A 79 12.95 -12.84 21.90
N THR A 80 12.99 -14.08 22.38
CA THR A 80 12.34 -15.28 21.80
C THR A 80 10.80 -15.16 21.76
N THR A 81 10.31 -13.95 21.50
CA THR A 81 8.93 -13.47 21.62
C THR A 81 8.67 -12.31 20.65
N ALA A 82 9.34 -12.24 19.50
CA ALA A 82 8.94 -11.28 18.46
C ALA A 82 7.67 -11.79 17.76
N LEU A 83 6.53 -11.19 18.13
CA LEU A 83 5.16 -11.55 17.78
C LEU A 83 4.73 -12.90 18.40
N ARG A 84 4.13 -12.83 19.59
CA ARG A 84 2.88 -13.59 19.80
C ARG A 84 1.95 -13.15 18.66
N SER A 85 2.03 -13.82 17.51
CA SER A 85 0.89 -13.81 16.60
C SER A 85 -0.28 -14.27 17.46
N LEU A 86 -1.47 -13.75 17.17
CA LEU A 86 -2.77 -14.00 17.82
C LEU A 86 -3.17 -15.49 17.99
N TRP A 87 -2.23 -16.42 17.85
CA TRP A 87 -2.33 -17.86 17.71
C TRP A 87 -1.54 -18.65 18.75
N VAL A 88 -1.33 -18.10 19.94
CA VAL A 88 -1.43 -19.00 21.09
C VAL A 88 -2.93 -19.22 21.25
N GLY A 89 -3.44 -20.31 20.67
CA GLY A 89 -4.72 -20.82 21.11
C GLY A 89 -4.59 -21.06 22.61
N GLU A 90 -5.47 -20.46 23.40
CA GLU A 90 -5.52 -20.66 24.86
C GLU A 90 -5.73 -22.15 25.22
N ASN A 91 -6.10 -22.98 24.24
CA ASN A 91 -6.47 -24.39 24.42
C ASN A 91 -5.32 -25.41 24.24
N GLY A 92 -4.06 -24.99 24.16
CA GLY A 92 -2.92 -25.93 24.15
C GLY A 92 -2.76 -26.81 22.90
N VAL A 93 -3.50 -26.52 21.82
CA VAL A 93 -3.47 -27.29 20.55
C VAL A 93 -2.41 -26.70 19.61
N THR A 94 -1.58 -27.54 19.00
CA THR A 94 -0.57 -27.08 18.03
C THR A 94 -1.24 -26.53 16.76
N ALA A 95 -0.62 -25.55 16.09
CA ALA A 95 -1.15 -24.96 14.87
C ALA A 95 -1.45 -25.99 13.76
N GLY A 96 -0.76 -27.14 13.75
CA GLY A 96 -0.99 -28.25 12.82
C GLY A 96 -2.25 -29.06 13.10
N GLU A 97 -2.65 -29.20 14.36
CA GLU A 97 -3.86 -29.93 14.76
C GLU A 97 -5.11 -29.08 14.59
N TRP A 98 -5.00 -27.77 14.76
CA TRP A 98 -6.10 -26.84 14.48
C TRP A 98 -6.61 -26.94 13.03
N TRP A 99 -5.74 -27.18 12.05
CA TRP A 99 -6.15 -27.39 10.66
C TRP A 99 -7.12 -28.55 10.46
N LYS A 100 -7.08 -29.56 11.35
CA LYS A 100 -8.00 -30.69 11.34
C LYS A 100 -9.34 -30.39 12.01
N MET A 101 -9.41 -29.32 12.80
CA MET A 101 -10.61 -28.89 13.52
C MET A 101 -11.51 -27.96 12.69
N LEU A 102 -10.99 -27.45 11.57
CA LEU A 102 -11.74 -26.57 10.68
C LEU A 102 -12.82 -27.32 9.89
N PRO A 103 -14.03 -26.75 9.77
CA PRO A 103 -15.03 -27.25 8.84
C PRO A 103 -14.52 -27.14 7.38
N PHE A 104 -15.11 -27.92 6.46
CA PHE A 104 -14.83 -27.89 5.02
C PHE A 104 -13.47 -28.44 4.53
N GLY A 105 -12.85 -29.37 5.27
CA GLY A 105 -11.67 -30.09 4.75
C GLY A 105 -10.34 -29.32 4.84
N GLY A 106 -10.22 -28.39 5.79
CA GLY A 106 -8.99 -27.63 6.08
C GLY A 106 -7.74 -28.48 6.38
N GLY A 107 -7.90 -29.78 6.61
CA GLY A 107 -6.82 -30.73 6.78
C GLY A 107 -5.88 -30.84 5.57
N ILE A 108 -6.38 -30.66 4.33
CA ILE A 108 -5.53 -30.67 3.11
C ILE A 108 -4.61 -29.45 3.13
N VAL A 109 -5.16 -28.27 3.42
CA VAL A 109 -4.38 -27.02 3.56
C VAL A 109 -3.36 -27.12 4.69
N GLY A 110 -3.76 -27.71 5.82
CA GLY A 110 -2.86 -28.01 6.93
C GLY A 110 -1.73 -28.96 6.56
N ALA A 111 -1.99 -29.98 5.74
CA ALA A 111 -0.97 -30.91 5.24
C ALA A 111 0.02 -30.22 4.30
N ILE A 112 -0.46 -29.39 3.38
CA ILE A 112 0.38 -28.56 2.50
C ILE A 112 1.23 -27.59 3.32
N ASN A 113 0.62 -26.89 4.28
CA ASN A 113 1.34 -25.95 5.15
C ASN A 113 2.40 -26.68 6.01
N LYS A 114 2.10 -27.88 6.52
CA LYS A 114 3.06 -28.72 7.26
C LYS A 114 4.19 -29.20 6.34
N PHE A 115 3.89 -29.59 5.11
CA PHE A 115 4.90 -29.97 4.11
C PHE A 115 5.81 -28.79 3.75
N LEU A 116 5.24 -27.62 3.48
CA LEU A 116 5.99 -26.41 3.18
C LEU A 116 6.86 -25.99 4.36
N ASN A 117 6.35 -26.01 5.59
CA ASN A 117 7.17 -25.71 6.77
C ASN A 117 8.23 -26.78 7.04
N LYS A 118 7.99 -28.05 6.71
CA LYS A 118 9.00 -29.12 6.85
C LYS A 118 10.13 -29.02 5.81
N LYS A 119 9.81 -28.65 4.58
CA LYS A 119 10.76 -28.65 3.45
C LYS A 119 11.41 -27.29 3.20
N PHE A 120 10.66 -26.22 3.38
CA PHE A 120 11.07 -24.84 3.13
C PHE A 120 11.06 -23.95 4.37
N GLY A 121 10.48 -24.43 5.48
CA GLY A 121 10.52 -23.74 6.76
C GLY A 121 11.77 -24.07 7.55
N ASN A 122 12.31 -23.09 8.27
CA ASN A 122 13.49 -23.29 9.11
C ASN A 122 13.08 -23.84 10.47
N ARG A 123 13.44 -25.10 10.72
CA ARG A 123 13.93 -25.48 12.05
C ARG A 123 15.41 -25.14 12.10
N ASP A 124 15.79 -24.21 12.97
CA ASP A 124 17.19 -24.05 13.33
C ASP A 124 17.51 -25.06 14.44
N GLU A 125 18.52 -25.90 14.26
CA GLU A 125 18.95 -26.86 15.28
C GLU A 125 19.66 -26.14 16.44
N ASN A 126 20.16 -24.91 16.23
CA ASN A 126 20.98 -24.18 17.20
C ASN A 126 20.16 -23.29 18.16
N PHE A 127 18.93 -22.93 17.81
CA PHE A 127 18.08 -22.07 18.64
C PHE A 127 16.76 -22.76 18.99
N ALA A 128 16.50 -22.89 20.29
CA ALA A 128 15.26 -23.44 20.80
C ALA A 128 14.07 -22.54 20.41
N THR A 129 13.28 -22.97 19.44
CA THR A 129 11.95 -22.40 19.21
C THR A 129 11.01 -22.85 20.33
N VAL A 130 10.05 -22.01 20.72
CA VAL A 130 9.03 -22.41 21.70
C VAL A 130 8.33 -23.67 21.18
N ASP A 131 8.45 -24.78 21.91
CA ASP A 131 8.09 -26.13 21.43
C ASP A 131 6.60 -26.29 21.05
N ARG A 132 5.73 -25.41 21.60
CA ARG A 132 4.31 -25.29 21.22
C ARG A 132 4.07 -24.73 19.80
N VAL A 133 5.08 -24.16 19.15
CA VAL A 133 4.97 -23.37 17.90
C VAL A 133 5.83 -23.94 16.77
N ASN A 134 6.12 -25.25 16.84
CA ASN A 134 7.00 -26.04 15.98
C ASN A 134 6.59 -26.13 14.47
N ASN A 135 5.64 -25.31 14.03
CA ASN A 135 5.02 -25.32 12.69
C ASN A 135 4.99 -23.91 12.06
N ARG A 136 5.81 -22.98 12.54
CA ARG A 136 5.89 -21.61 12.05
C ARG A 136 7.35 -21.25 11.78
N SER A 137 7.67 -21.01 10.52
CA SER A 137 9.02 -20.65 10.08
C SER A 137 9.23 -19.14 10.17
N TRP A 138 10.04 -18.68 11.11
CA TRP A 138 10.39 -17.26 11.28
C TRP A 138 11.75 -16.91 10.67
N MET A 139 12.68 -17.87 10.65
CA MET A 139 13.98 -17.73 10.00
C MET A 139 13.95 -18.39 8.61
N GLY A 140 14.72 -17.92 7.63
CA GLY A 140 14.84 -18.54 6.29
C GLY A 140 14.73 -17.54 5.13
N TYR A 141 15.04 -17.96 3.90
CA TYR A 141 15.03 -17.09 2.70
C TYR A 141 13.78 -17.23 1.81
N SER A 142 13.00 -18.30 1.92
CA SER A 142 11.90 -18.58 0.98
C SER A 142 10.60 -17.85 1.34
N ILE A 143 9.88 -17.35 0.32
CA ILE A 143 8.62 -16.56 0.41
C ILE A 143 7.39 -17.44 0.73
N LEU A 144 7.50 -18.75 0.51
CA LEU A 144 6.37 -19.69 0.50
C LEU A 144 5.89 -20.21 1.87
N PRO A 145 6.74 -20.48 2.89
CA PRO A 145 6.28 -21.01 4.17
C PRO A 145 5.64 -19.89 5.01
N GLY A 146 4.32 -19.75 4.87
CA GLY A 146 3.49 -18.82 5.64
C GLY A 146 2.35 -18.16 4.84
N PHE A 147 2.29 -18.36 3.53
CA PHE A 147 1.17 -17.91 2.67
C PHE A 147 -0.19 -18.37 3.22
N PHE A 148 -0.29 -19.63 3.65
CA PHE A 148 -1.52 -20.21 4.22
C PHE A 148 -1.85 -19.71 5.64
N GLN A 149 -0.96 -18.98 6.30
CA GLN A 149 -1.25 -18.39 7.62
C GLN A 149 -2.33 -17.32 7.51
N ASN A 150 -2.31 -16.50 6.46
CA ASN A 150 -3.33 -15.45 6.27
C ASN A 150 -4.74 -16.06 6.07
N VAL A 151 -4.83 -17.21 5.40
CA VAL A 151 -6.08 -17.97 5.26
C VAL A 151 -6.58 -18.47 6.62
N ALA A 152 -5.67 -18.96 7.47
CA ALA A 152 -6.00 -19.33 8.84
C ALA A 152 -6.56 -18.13 9.64
N ASP A 153 -5.92 -16.96 9.53
CA ASP A 153 -6.30 -15.73 10.22
C ASP A 153 -7.72 -15.30 9.82
N GLY A 154 -8.01 -15.31 8.51
CA GLY A 154 -9.35 -15.03 7.99
C GLY A 154 -10.41 -16.01 8.52
N MET A 155 -10.14 -17.32 8.46
CA MET A 155 -11.08 -18.33 8.99
C MET A 155 -11.30 -18.22 10.49
N LYS A 156 -10.28 -17.83 11.26
CA LYS A 156 -10.41 -17.57 12.70
C LYS A 156 -11.37 -16.42 12.96
N PHE A 157 -11.26 -15.31 12.23
CA PHE A 157 -12.17 -14.17 12.38
C PHE A 157 -13.61 -14.54 11.99
N LEU A 158 -13.80 -15.39 10.97
CA LEU A 158 -15.10 -15.91 10.56
C LEU A 158 -15.77 -16.78 11.62
N LEU A 159 -14.99 -17.56 12.39
CA LEU A 159 -15.52 -18.47 13.41
C LEU A 159 -15.75 -17.81 14.77
N LYS A 160 -15.16 -16.63 14.99
CA LYS A 160 -15.33 -15.90 16.25
C LYS A 160 -16.74 -15.34 16.37
N GLU A 161 -17.29 -15.39 17.57
CA GLU A 161 -18.60 -14.83 17.88
C GLU A 161 -18.63 -13.32 17.58
N HIS A 162 -19.73 -12.89 16.98
CA HIS A 162 -20.02 -11.48 16.76
C HIS A 162 -20.76 -10.92 17.97
N MET A 163 -20.19 -9.88 18.59
CA MET A 163 -20.78 -9.19 19.74
C MET A 163 -20.99 -7.71 19.40
N VAL A 164 -22.16 -7.18 19.76
CA VAL A 164 -22.48 -5.76 19.66
C VAL A 164 -22.72 -5.21 21.07
N PRO A 165 -22.05 -4.12 21.48
CA PRO A 165 -22.27 -3.55 22.81
C PRO A 165 -23.74 -3.15 23.01
N ARG A 166 -24.30 -3.45 24.19
CA ARG A 166 -25.74 -3.23 24.47
C ARG A 166 -26.17 -1.75 24.37
N ARG A 167 -25.25 -0.83 24.65
CA ARG A 167 -25.48 0.62 24.62
C ARG A 167 -25.03 1.27 23.31
N ALA A 168 -24.43 0.51 22.38
CA ALA A 168 -24.02 1.03 21.08
C ALA A 168 -25.22 1.36 20.20
N ASP A 169 -25.04 2.31 19.29
CA ASP A 169 -25.97 2.50 18.17
C ASP A 169 -25.77 1.35 17.19
N LYS A 170 -26.68 0.38 17.23
CA LYS A 170 -26.58 -0.85 16.44
C LYS A 170 -26.48 -0.59 14.94
N LEU A 171 -27.23 0.38 14.41
CA LEU A 171 -27.27 0.58 12.96
C LEU A 171 -25.93 1.14 12.47
N ILE A 172 -25.42 2.17 13.15
CA ILE A 172 -24.16 2.80 12.75
C ILE A 172 -22.98 1.86 13.02
N PHE A 173 -22.95 1.19 14.18
CA PHE A 173 -21.90 0.23 14.54
C PHE A 173 -21.78 -0.90 13.51
N GLU A 174 -22.92 -1.36 13.00
CA GLU A 174 -22.95 -2.42 12.00
C GLU A 174 -22.52 -1.94 10.62
N VAL A 175 -22.90 -0.73 10.22
CA VAL A 175 -22.65 -0.18 8.88
C VAL A 175 -21.24 0.38 8.72
N SER A 176 -20.63 0.91 9.79
CA SER A 176 -19.33 1.58 9.74
C SER A 176 -18.21 0.73 9.12
N PRO A 177 -18.00 -0.56 9.50
CA PRO A 177 -16.99 -1.39 8.87
C PRO A 177 -17.22 -1.57 7.36
N PHE A 178 -18.48 -1.69 6.91
CA PHE A 178 -18.79 -1.83 5.49
C PHE A 178 -18.51 -0.56 4.70
N LEU A 179 -18.71 0.62 5.27
CA LEU A 179 -18.33 1.90 4.65
C LEU A 179 -16.81 1.98 4.44
N ILE A 180 -16.03 1.61 5.45
CA ILE A 180 -14.57 1.64 5.38
C ILE A 180 -14.07 0.62 4.37
N VAL A 181 -14.55 -0.62 4.43
CA VAL A 181 -14.15 -1.69 3.51
C VAL A 181 -14.54 -1.37 2.07
N SER A 182 -15.77 -0.90 1.83
CA SER A 182 -16.23 -0.57 0.47
C SER A 182 -15.40 0.54 -0.14
N SER A 183 -15.12 1.63 0.59
CA SER A 183 -14.23 2.70 0.12
C SER A 183 -12.86 2.14 -0.28
N THR A 184 -12.26 1.29 0.54
CA THR A 184 -10.95 0.70 0.24
C THR A 184 -11.00 -0.22 -0.99
N LEU A 185 -12.04 -1.03 -1.17
CA LEU A 185 -12.18 -1.91 -2.33
C LEU A 185 -12.39 -1.13 -3.63
N LEU A 186 -13.06 0.02 -3.58
CA LEU A 186 -13.25 0.88 -4.76
C LEU A 186 -11.92 1.45 -5.27
N ILE A 187 -10.94 1.70 -4.38
CA ILE A 187 -9.59 2.13 -4.77
C ILE A 187 -8.88 1.03 -5.57
N LEU A 188 -9.04 -0.25 -5.20
CA LEU A 188 -8.43 -1.34 -5.96
C LEU A 188 -8.96 -1.45 -7.40
N GLY A 189 -10.21 -1.05 -7.63
CA GLY A 189 -10.83 -1.10 -8.95
C GLY A 189 -10.16 -0.19 -9.98
N ILE A 190 -9.51 0.89 -9.54
CA ILE A 190 -8.84 1.85 -10.44
C ILE A 190 -7.33 1.63 -10.58
N ILE A 191 -6.75 0.64 -9.88
CA ILE A 191 -5.31 0.36 -9.96
C ILE A 191 -5.05 -0.52 -11.19
N PRO A 192 -4.35 -0.02 -12.23
CA PRO A 192 -3.89 -0.85 -13.33
C PRO A 192 -2.66 -1.68 -12.92
N LEU A 193 -2.52 -2.88 -13.46
CA LEU A 193 -1.29 -3.68 -13.32
C LEU A 193 -0.40 -3.56 -14.56
N SER A 194 -1.01 -3.34 -15.72
CA SER A 194 -0.32 -3.11 -16.98
C SER A 194 -1.24 -2.34 -17.93
N SER A 195 -0.74 -1.93 -19.11
CA SER A 195 -1.52 -1.25 -20.15
C SER A 195 -2.74 -2.05 -20.61
N GLY A 196 -2.67 -3.39 -20.59
CA GLY A 196 -3.78 -4.30 -20.92
C GLY A 196 -4.40 -5.05 -19.72
N ILE A 197 -3.92 -4.80 -18.51
CA ILE A 197 -4.37 -5.50 -17.29
C ILE A 197 -4.89 -4.49 -16.28
N TYR A 198 -6.16 -4.15 -16.40
CA TYR A 198 -6.85 -3.25 -15.47
C TYR A 198 -8.36 -3.58 -15.42
N ALA A 199 -9.01 -3.24 -14.31
CA ALA A 199 -10.45 -3.50 -14.14
C ALA A 199 -11.31 -2.43 -14.84
N THR A 200 -11.09 -1.16 -14.50
CA THR A 200 -11.73 -0.01 -15.15
C THR A 200 -10.73 1.10 -15.45
N ASN A 201 -11.00 1.91 -16.48
CA ASN A 201 -10.18 3.05 -16.86
C ASN A 201 -11.06 4.29 -17.11
N PRO A 202 -11.55 4.96 -16.05
CA PRO A 202 -12.29 6.20 -16.19
C PRO A 202 -11.33 7.37 -16.47
N ASP A 203 -11.75 8.33 -17.30
CA ASP A 203 -10.95 9.51 -17.68
C ASP A 203 -10.55 10.37 -16.47
N LEU A 204 -11.40 10.39 -15.43
CA LEU A 204 -11.20 11.13 -14.19
C LEU A 204 -10.72 10.22 -13.03
N SER A 205 -9.87 9.23 -13.32
CA SER A 205 -9.45 8.22 -12.34
C SER A 205 -8.71 8.81 -11.13
N ILE A 206 -7.86 9.83 -11.32
CA ILE A 206 -7.17 10.52 -10.21
C ILE A 206 -8.18 11.26 -9.32
N LEU A 207 -9.16 11.96 -9.92
CA LEU A 207 -10.20 12.67 -9.17
C LEU A 207 -11.11 11.71 -8.41
N TYR A 208 -11.40 10.55 -9.01
CA TYR A 208 -12.14 9.48 -8.36
C TYR A 208 -11.37 8.91 -7.15
N ALA A 209 -10.05 8.71 -7.27
CA ALA A 209 -9.22 8.30 -6.14
C ALA A 209 -9.31 9.31 -4.98
N ILE A 210 -9.16 10.60 -5.29
CA ILE A 210 -9.31 11.72 -4.35
C ILE A 210 -10.66 11.65 -3.62
N ALA A 211 -11.76 11.47 -4.36
CA ALA A 211 -13.10 11.43 -3.78
C ALA A 211 -13.30 10.24 -2.82
N ILE A 212 -12.70 9.08 -3.11
CA ILE A 212 -12.83 7.90 -2.26
C ILE A 212 -12.05 8.06 -0.95
N PHE A 213 -10.85 8.66 -0.98
CA PHE A 213 -10.08 8.89 0.23
C PHE A 213 -10.86 9.71 1.27
N GLY A 214 -11.63 10.71 0.82
CA GLY A 214 -12.49 11.51 1.72
C GLY A 214 -13.68 10.79 2.36
N ILE A 215 -13.99 9.55 1.95
CA ILE A 215 -15.04 8.74 2.60
C ILE A 215 -14.51 8.09 3.90
N ALA A 216 -13.22 7.77 3.94
CA ALA A 216 -12.62 7.01 5.04
C ALA A 216 -12.75 7.69 6.42
N PRO A 217 -12.46 9.01 6.58
CA PRO A 217 -12.54 9.67 7.88
C PRO A 217 -13.94 9.59 8.51
N ILE A 218 -14.99 9.67 7.68
CA ILE A 218 -16.38 9.57 8.12
C ILE A 218 -16.67 8.18 8.68
N GLY A 219 -16.19 7.14 7.98
CA GLY A 219 -16.34 5.76 8.42
C GLY A 219 -15.70 5.51 9.79
N VAL A 220 -14.49 6.04 9.99
CA VAL A 220 -13.75 5.94 11.25
C VAL A 220 -14.45 6.67 12.39
N PHE A 221 -14.90 7.91 12.15
CA PHE A 221 -15.64 8.67 13.14
C PHE A 221 -16.93 7.96 13.57
N PHE A 222 -17.69 7.43 12.62
CA PHE A 222 -18.91 6.67 12.90
C PHE A 222 -18.62 5.38 13.68
N ALA A 223 -17.51 4.69 13.38
CA ALA A 223 -17.09 3.51 14.12
C ALA A 223 -16.78 3.84 15.59
N GLY A 224 -16.10 4.97 15.84
CA GLY A 224 -15.80 5.47 17.18
C GLY A 224 -17.02 5.93 17.96
N TRP A 225 -17.91 6.69 17.31
CA TRP A 225 -19.13 7.24 17.91
C TRP A 225 -20.15 6.16 18.27
N SER A 226 -20.44 5.25 17.33
CA SER A 226 -21.47 4.23 17.50
C SER A 226 -21.18 3.23 18.61
N SER A 227 -19.89 3.01 18.91
CA SER A 227 -19.39 2.12 19.95
C SER A 227 -19.82 2.52 21.37
N ASN A 228 -20.20 3.78 21.59
CA ASN A 228 -20.64 4.32 22.89
C ASN A 228 -19.69 4.01 24.07
N ASN A 229 -18.37 4.11 23.81
CA ASN A 229 -17.31 4.04 24.79
C ASN A 229 -16.49 5.35 24.71
N LYS A 230 -16.18 5.96 25.87
CA LYS A 230 -15.45 7.23 25.94
C LYS A 230 -14.07 7.13 25.30
N TYR A 231 -13.35 6.02 25.51
CA TYR A 231 -12.00 5.84 24.96
C TYR A 231 -12.05 5.68 23.44
N THR A 232 -12.97 4.86 22.95
CA THR A 232 -13.18 4.62 21.52
C THR A 232 -13.65 5.88 20.79
N LEU A 233 -14.49 6.70 21.42
CA LEU A 233 -14.91 7.99 20.87
C LEU A 233 -13.75 8.97 20.77
N ILE A 234 -12.90 9.07 21.81
CA ILE A 234 -11.70 9.94 21.78
C ILE A 234 -10.74 9.46 20.69
N GLY A 235 -10.53 8.16 20.55
CA GLY A 235 -9.75 7.56 19.46
C GLY A 235 -10.31 7.90 18.08
N GLY A 236 -11.62 7.76 17.89
CA GLY A 236 -12.29 8.10 16.63
C GLY A 236 -12.21 9.58 16.27
N ILE A 237 -12.35 10.50 17.24
CA ILE A 237 -12.19 11.95 17.01
C ILE A 237 -10.74 12.29 16.65
N ARG A 238 -9.76 11.72 17.35
CA ARG A 238 -8.32 11.92 17.06
C ARG A 238 -7.97 11.43 15.66
N SER A 239 -8.42 10.23 15.30
CA SER A 239 -8.26 9.67 13.95
C SER A 239 -8.88 10.57 12.90
N ALA A 240 -10.16 10.92 13.02
CA ALA A 240 -10.85 11.73 12.03
C ALA A 240 -10.16 13.10 11.83
N ALA A 241 -9.70 13.73 12.92
CA ALA A 241 -8.95 14.99 12.85
C ALA A 241 -7.60 14.82 12.12
N GLN A 242 -6.88 13.73 12.41
CA GLN A 242 -5.62 13.41 11.73
C GLN A 242 -5.85 13.15 10.24
N LEU A 243 -6.76 12.24 9.88
CA LEU A 243 -7.02 11.91 8.47
C LEU A 243 -7.41 13.16 7.67
N THR A 244 -8.29 14.00 8.22
CA THR A 244 -8.69 15.27 7.58
C THR A 244 -7.51 16.24 7.38
N ALA A 245 -6.59 16.33 8.37
CA ALA A 245 -5.44 17.24 8.29
C ALA A 245 -4.43 16.84 7.22
N TYR A 246 -4.29 15.54 6.93
CA TYR A 246 -3.33 15.00 5.96
C TYR A 246 -3.95 14.73 4.59
N GLU A 247 -5.27 14.69 4.50
CA GLU A 247 -5.99 14.58 3.24
C GLU A 247 -5.73 15.80 2.35
N ILE A 248 -5.84 17.03 2.85
CA ILE A 248 -5.66 18.24 2.03
C ILE A 248 -4.27 18.29 1.36
N PRO A 249 -3.14 18.10 2.09
CA PRO A 249 -1.83 18.01 1.44
C PRO A 249 -1.74 16.84 0.44
N LEU A 250 -2.32 15.68 0.73
CA LEU A 250 -2.38 14.56 -0.20
C LEU A 250 -3.07 14.96 -1.51
N LEU A 251 -4.23 15.62 -1.44
CA LEU A 251 -4.98 16.08 -2.61
C LEU A 251 -4.16 17.07 -3.46
N LEU A 252 -3.44 18.00 -2.82
CA LEU A 252 -2.58 18.97 -3.51
C LEU A 252 -1.38 18.29 -4.17
N THR A 253 -0.80 17.25 -3.56
CA THR A 253 0.27 16.46 -4.21
C THR A 253 -0.24 15.69 -5.42
N LEU A 254 -1.43 15.10 -5.35
CA LEU A 254 -2.07 14.43 -6.49
C LEU A 254 -2.41 15.40 -7.61
N LEU A 255 -2.89 16.60 -7.27
CA LEU A 255 -3.11 17.69 -8.22
C LEU A 255 -1.81 18.08 -8.92
N SER A 256 -0.70 18.15 -8.19
CA SER A 256 0.63 18.45 -8.74
C SER A 256 1.06 17.43 -9.80
N VAL A 257 0.75 16.14 -9.58
CA VAL A 257 1.00 15.06 -10.56
C VAL A 257 0.13 15.23 -11.80
N ALA A 258 -1.16 15.51 -11.62
CA ALA A 258 -2.10 15.74 -12.74
C ALA A 258 -1.71 16.96 -13.59
N ILE A 259 -1.21 18.03 -12.97
CA ILE A 259 -0.71 19.22 -13.68
C ILE A 259 0.53 18.87 -14.51
N LEU A 260 1.46 18.09 -13.94
CA LEU A 260 2.69 17.72 -14.63
C LEU A 260 2.42 16.79 -15.83
N SER A 261 1.55 15.79 -15.64
CA SER A 261 1.16 14.83 -16.69
C SER A 261 0.22 15.43 -17.74
N GLY A 262 -0.59 16.42 -17.36
CA GLY A 262 -1.61 17.02 -18.22
C GLY A 262 -2.86 16.16 -18.40
N THR A 263 -3.09 15.19 -17.52
CA THR A 263 -4.23 14.27 -17.57
C THR A 263 -4.68 13.87 -16.17
N PHE A 264 -5.97 13.58 -16.01
CA PHE A 264 -6.55 12.98 -14.80
C PHE A 264 -6.62 11.45 -14.87
N ASN A 265 -6.16 10.85 -15.98
CA ASN A 265 -6.16 9.42 -16.17
C ASN A 265 -4.85 8.79 -15.63
N ILE A 266 -4.96 7.77 -14.78
CA ILE A 266 -3.79 7.10 -14.17
C ILE A 266 -2.93 6.40 -15.23
N ILE A 267 -3.54 5.72 -16.20
CA ILE A 267 -2.82 4.98 -17.24
C ILE A 267 -2.08 5.95 -18.17
N GLU A 268 -2.75 7.03 -18.60
CA GLU A 268 -2.10 8.06 -19.43
C GLU A 268 -0.99 8.77 -18.66
N SER A 269 -1.15 8.99 -17.35
CA SER A 269 -0.10 9.57 -16.52
C SER A 269 1.15 8.68 -16.47
N ILE A 270 1.01 7.36 -16.50
CA ILE A 270 2.14 6.42 -16.53
C ILE A 270 2.82 6.44 -17.90
N HIS A 271 2.04 6.44 -18.97
CA HIS A 271 2.56 6.56 -20.33
C HIS A 271 3.27 7.90 -20.55
N PHE A 272 2.79 8.98 -19.93
CA PHE A 272 3.46 10.28 -19.95
C PHE A 272 4.87 10.20 -19.34
N GLN A 273 5.06 9.50 -18.22
CA GLN A 273 6.39 9.37 -17.59
C GLN A 273 7.40 8.67 -18.50
N HIS A 274 6.95 7.66 -19.25
CA HIS A 274 7.78 7.00 -20.26
C HIS A 274 8.03 7.91 -21.47
N ALA A 275 6.97 8.53 -21.99
CA ALA A 275 7.05 9.38 -23.18
C ALA A 275 7.89 10.64 -22.96
N ALA A 276 7.91 11.16 -21.74
CA ALA A 276 8.70 12.32 -21.38
C ALA A 276 10.16 11.97 -21.01
N GLY A 277 10.47 10.69 -20.79
CA GLY A 277 11.84 10.21 -20.53
C GLY A 277 12.31 10.28 -19.08
N SER A 278 11.44 10.64 -18.14
CA SER A 278 11.82 10.76 -16.74
C SER A 278 10.68 10.40 -15.81
N TRP A 279 11.05 9.76 -14.70
CA TRP A 279 10.12 9.47 -13.62
C TRP A 279 9.82 10.73 -12.82
N ASN A 280 8.56 10.88 -12.39
CA ASN A 280 8.17 12.03 -11.60
C ASN A 280 8.89 12.09 -10.24
N LEU A 281 9.47 10.98 -9.76
CA LEU A 281 10.32 10.99 -8.56
C LEU A 281 11.49 11.97 -8.68
N PHE A 282 12.14 12.05 -9.86
CA PHE A 282 13.29 12.93 -10.07
C PHE A 282 12.88 14.37 -10.39
N LEU A 283 11.70 14.55 -10.97
CA LEU A 283 11.14 15.87 -11.27
C LEU A 283 10.49 16.50 -10.05
N MET A 284 9.84 15.74 -9.18
CA MET A 284 9.14 16.23 -8.00
C MET A 284 9.53 15.44 -6.73
N PRO A 285 10.80 15.49 -6.28
CA PRO A 285 11.22 14.81 -5.05
C PRO A 285 10.41 15.26 -3.82
N LEU A 286 10.14 16.57 -3.70
CA LEU A 286 9.29 17.11 -2.64
C LEU A 286 7.88 16.50 -2.71
N GLY A 287 7.24 16.49 -3.88
CA GLY A 287 5.93 15.86 -4.08
C GLY A 287 5.90 14.38 -3.71
N ALA A 288 6.97 13.63 -4.03
CA ALA A 288 7.09 12.22 -3.66
C ALA A 288 7.15 12.03 -2.13
N VAL A 289 7.95 12.84 -1.44
CA VAL A 289 8.05 12.80 0.03
C VAL A 289 6.73 13.21 0.68
N LEU A 290 6.10 14.29 0.21
CA LEU A 290 4.81 14.75 0.72
C LEU A 290 3.76 13.64 0.57
N PHE A 291 3.65 13.04 -0.62
CA PHE A 291 2.71 11.94 -0.88
C PHE A 291 2.95 10.75 0.06
N LEU A 292 4.21 10.30 0.23
CA LEU A 292 4.52 9.18 1.12
C LEU A 292 4.14 9.49 2.56
N VAL A 293 4.52 10.66 3.06
CA VAL A 293 4.24 11.07 4.45
C VAL A 293 2.74 11.17 4.69
N THR A 294 1.99 11.78 3.78
CA THR A 294 0.52 11.87 3.90
C THR A 294 -0.14 10.50 3.80
N MET A 295 0.36 9.61 2.95
CA MET A 295 -0.19 8.24 2.86
C MET A 295 0.12 7.39 4.10
N ILE A 296 1.26 7.56 4.77
CA ILE A 296 1.51 6.88 6.05
C ILE A 296 0.54 7.38 7.11
N ALA A 297 0.28 8.69 7.14
CA ALA A 297 -0.68 9.30 8.07
C ALA A 297 -2.13 8.86 7.81
N GLU A 298 -2.53 8.75 6.54
CA GLU A 298 -3.86 8.29 6.09
C GLU A 298 -4.15 6.82 6.47
N VAL A 299 -3.10 6.00 6.52
CA VAL A 299 -3.19 4.58 6.88
C VAL A 299 -3.02 4.37 8.38
N GLU A 300 -2.77 5.43 9.16
CA GLU A 300 -2.62 5.38 10.62
C GLU A 300 -1.49 4.44 11.09
N ARG A 301 -0.40 4.32 10.30
CA ARG A 301 0.75 3.50 10.66
C ARG A 301 1.83 4.33 11.35
N VAL A 302 2.63 3.67 12.19
CA VAL A 302 3.81 4.28 12.87
C VAL A 302 4.63 5.07 11.84
N PRO A 303 4.92 6.36 12.08
CA PRO A 303 4.84 7.10 13.35
C PRO A 303 3.47 7.77 13.67
N PHE A 304 2.49 7.63 12.79
CA PHE A 304 1.17 8.28 12.86
C PHE A 304 0.06 7.35 13.42
N ASP A 305 0.42 6.31 14.19
CA ASP A 305 -0.51 5.33 14.79
C ASP A 305 -1.15 5.79 16.11
N MET A 306 -1.12 7.10 16.36
CA MET A 306 -1.59 7.73 17.58
C MET A 306 -3.08 7.54 17.92
N PRO A 307 -3.99 7.36 16.96
CA PRO A 307 -5.37 7.02 17.28
C PRO A 307 -5.53 5.61 17.85
N GLU A 308 -4.67 4.66 17.47
CA GLU A 308 -4.68 3.26 17.95
C GLU A 308 -3.93 3.09 19.28
N ALA A 309 -2.91 3.93 19.53
CA ALA A 309 -1.99 3.91 20.66
C ALA A 309 -2.42 3.05 21.88
N GLU A 310 -1.93 1.81 21.92
CA GLU A 310 -2.30 0.80 22.94
C GLU A 310 -2.09 1.28 24.38
N ALA A 311 -1.07 2.11 24.59
CA ALA A 311 -0.71 2.63 25.90
C ALA A 311 -1.67 3.72 26.42
N GLU A 312 -2.38 4.42 25.53
CA GLU A 312 -3.29 5.54 25.90
C GLU A 312 -4.76 5.18 25.72
N LEU A 313 -5.11 4.58 24.59
CA LEU A 313 -6.50 4.38 24.13
C LEU A 313 -6.83 2.91 23.83
N VAL A 314 -6.02 1.96 24.33
CA VAL A 314 -6.15 0.51 24.16
C VAL A 314 -5.97 0.02 22.72
N GLU A 315 -6.83 0.48 21.79
CA GLU A 315 -6.75 0.17 20.35
C GLU A 315 -7.55 1.22 19.53
N GLY A 316 -7.84 2.38 20.12
CA GLY A 316 -8.53 3.47 19.45
C GLY A 316 -9.99 3.19 19.10
N TRP A 317 -10.34 3.43 17.83
CA TRP A 317 -11.71 3.28 17.33
C TRP A 317 -12.11 1.82 17.03
N TRP A 318 -11.20 0.85 17.20
CA TRP A 318 -11.41 -0.57 16.89
C TRP A 318 -11.84 -1.40 18.08
N THR A 319 -11.63 -0.88 19.29
CA THR A 319 -11.66 -1.65 20.56
C THR A 319 -12.93 -2.48 20.76
N GLU A 320 -14.09 -2.00 20.32
CA GLU A 320 -15.38 -2.68 20.52
C GLU A 320 -15.72 -3.68 19.41
N TYR A 321 -14.97 -3.71 18.30
CA TYR A 321 -15.23 -4.62 17.19
C TYR A 321 -14.64 -6.00 17.45
N GLY A 322 -15.48 -7.03 17.33
CA GLY A 322 -15.09 -8.43 17.45
C GLY A 322 -15.25 -9.22 16.15
N GLY A 323 -14.78 -10.48 16.19
CA GLY A 323 -15.01 -11.48 15.15
C GLY A 323 -14.67 -11.02 13.73
N MET A 324 -15.61 -11.20 12.81
CA MET A 324 -15.41 -10.90 11.39
C MET A 324 -15.28 -9.39 11.10
N ARG A 325 -15.97 -8.51 11.84
CA ARG A 325 -15.92 -7.05 11.60
C ARG A 325 -14.54 -6.49 11.90
N PHE A 326 -13.93 -6.92 13.00
CA PHE A 326 -12.53 -6.63 13.28
C PHE A 326 -11.62 -7.13 12.15
N GLY A 327 -11.83 -8.38 11.70
CA GLY A 327 -11.07 -8.95 10.58
C GLY A 327 -11.22 -8.14 9.28
N MET A 328 -12.41 -7.60 9.01
CA MET A 328 -12.68 -6.73 7.86
C MET A 328 -11.99 -5.37 7.97
N LEU A 329 -12.02 -4.73 9.15
CA LEU A 329 -11.32 -3.46 9.40
C LEU A 329 -9.79 -3.63 9.25
N PHE A 330 -9.25 -4.68 9.86
CA PHE A 330 -7.84 -5.05 9.73
C PHE A 330 -7.46 -5.31 8.27
N MET A 331 -8.29 -6.04 7.52
CA MET A 331 -8.10 -6.26 6.09
C MET A 331 -8.12 -4.94 5.31
N ALA A 332 -9.07 -4.05 5.59
CA ALA A 332 -9.21 -2.77 4.90
C ALA A 332 -8.02 -1.85 5.12
N GLU A 333 -7.47 -1.75 6.34
CA GLU A 333 -6.26 -0.97 6.62
C GLU A 333 -5.07 -1.48 5.79
N TYR A 334 -4.90 -2.80 5.72
CA TYR A 334 -3.83 -3.42 4.92
C TYR A 334 -4.01 -3.24 3.42
N ILE A 335 -5.23 -3.40 2.90
CA ILE A 335 -5.51 -3.14 1.48
C ILE A 335 -5.25 -1.66 1.17
N ARG A 336 -5.64 -0.74 2.04
CA ARG A 336 -5.39 0.70 1.85
C ARG A 336 -3.89 1.02 1.87
N THR A 337 -3.13 0.39 2.76
CA THR A 337 -1.66 0.45 2.76
C THR A 337 -1.08 0.01 1.42
N TYR A 338 -1.61 -1.10 0.89
CA TYR A 338 -1.13 -1.65 -0.36
C TYR A 338 -1.51 -0.79 -1.57
N ALA A 339 -2.73 -0.24 -1.58
CA ALA A 339 -3.18 0.74 -2.56
C ALA A 339 -2.29 1.99 -2.54
N ALA A 340 -1.88 2.47 -1.36
CA ALA A 340 -0.94 3.59 -1.23
C ALA A 340 0.39 3.31 -1.94
N CYS A 341 0.94 2.11 -1.76
CA CYS A 341 2.17 1.68 -2.41
C CYS A 341 2.00 1.62 -3.93
N PHE A 342 0.86 1.13 -4.43
CA PHE A 342 0.57 1.13 -5.85
C PHE A 342 0.50 2.55 -6.39
N LEU A 343 -0.30 3.43 -5.78
CA LEU A 343 -0.43 4.81 -6.23
C LEU A 343 0.92 5.53 -6.25
N PHE A 344 1.79 5.30 -5.26
CA PHE A 344 3.16 5.83 -5.30
C PHE A 344 3.96 5.30 -6.50
N THR A 345 3.92 3.99 -6.74
CA THR A 345 4.58 3.35 -7.90
C THR A 345 4.07 3.94 -9.22
N HIS A 346 2.77 4.20 -9.33
CA HIS A 346 2.13 4.73 -10.53
C HIS A 346 2.46 6.21 -10.76
N PHE A 347 2.35 7.03 -9.71
CA PHE A 347 2.53 8.47 -9.85
C PHE A 347 3.99 8.91 -9.87
N PHE A 348 4.91 8.16 -9.24
CA PHE A 348 6.31 8.58 -9.09
C PHE A 348 7.34 7.63 -9.71
N LEU A 349 7.07 6.33 -9.79
CA LEU A 349 8.06 5.32 -10.25
C LEU A 349 7.79 4.76 -11.65
N GLY A 350 6.97 5.40 -12.48
CA GLY A 350 6.76 4.95 -13.86
C GLY A 350 5.85 3.73 -14.02
N GLY A 351 5.10 3.31 -13.00
CA GLY A 351 4.22 2.14 -13.08
C GLY A 351 4.97 0.89 -13.55
N TRP A 352 4.54 0.32 -14.69
CA TRP A 352 5.14 -0.88 -15.32
C TRP A 352 6.41 -0.58 -16.13
N HIS A 353 6.77 0.67 -16.37
CA HIS A 353 7.99 1.04 -17.12
C HIS A 353 9.24 0.92 -16.26
N LEU A 354 10.29 0.24 -16.72
CA LEU A 354 11.54 0.11 -15.96
C LEU A 354 12.35 1.42 -15.94
N PRO A 355 13.21 1.64 -14.93
CA PRO A 355 14.10 2.78 -14.94
C PRO A 355 15.04 2.66 -16.13
N PHE A 356 15.29 3.77 -16.83
CA PHE A 356 16.24 3.82 -17.94
C PHE A 356 15.93 2.84 -19.08
N GLN A 357 14.64 2.55 -19.31
CA GLN A 357 14.18 1.63 -20.34
C GLN A 357 14.79 1.92 -21.73
N GLY A 358 15.00 3.19 -22.06
CA GLY A 358 15.66 3.59 -23.31
C GLY A 358 17.06 3.03 -23.49
N THR A 359 17.93 3.24 -22.51
CA THR A 359 19.29 2.70 -22.49
C THR A 359 19.33 1.18 -22.36
N ILE A 360 18.36 0.56 -21.68
CA ILE A 360 18.29 -0.91 -21.56
C ILE A 360 17.85 -1.55 -22.89
N SER A 361 16.91 -0.92 -23.60
CA SER A 361 16.42 -1.38 -24.91
C SER A 361 17.50 -1.32 -26.00
N GLN A 362 18.52 -0.48 -25.83
CA GLN A 362 19.66 -0.38 -26.77
C GLN A 362 20.68 -1.51 -26.60
N ILE A 363 20.60 -2.32 -25.53
CA ILE A 363 21.48 -3.46 -25.29
C ILE A 363 20.87 -4.72 -25.95
N PRO A 364 21.48 -5.31 -27.00
CA PRO A 364 20.85 -6.35 -27.83
C PRO A 364 20.36 -7.60 -27.08
N VAL A 365 21.01 -7.97 -25.97
CA VAL A 365 20.62 -9.17 -25.19
C VAL A 365 19.60 -8.85 -24.09
N LEU A 366 19.62 -7.63 -23.55
CA LEU A 366 18.72 -7.20 -22.48
C LEU A 366 17.40 -6.64 -23.03
N GLY A 367 17.39 -6.05 -24.23
CA GLY A 367 16.21 -5.50 -24.88
C GLY A 367 15.17 -6.56 -25.25
N ASP A 368 15.59 -7.72 -25.78
CA ASP A 368 14.68 -8.81 -26.13
C ASP A 368 14.13 -9.53 -24.89
N ALA A 369 14.95 -9.68 -23.85
CA ALA A 369 14.52 -10.24 -22.56
C ALA A 369 13.52 -9.32 -21.84
N TYR A 370 13.59 -8.01 -22.07
CA TYR A 370 12.71 -7.01 -21.47
C TYR A 370 11.25 -7.14 -21.92
N VAL A 371 11.00 -7.34 -23.22
CA VAL A 371 9.64 -7.47 -23.77
C VAL A 371 8.92 -8.72 -23.23
N LEU A 372 9.68 -9.73 -22.78
CA LEU A 372 9.15 -10.97 -22.23
C LEU A 372 8.64 -10.84 -20.79
N ILE A 373 9.08 -9.81 -20.03
CA ILE A 373 8.67 -9.64 -18.64
C ILE A 373 7.27 -9.00 -18.62
N PRO A 374 6.24 -9.66 -18.05
CA PRO A 374 4.91 -9.06 -17.98
C PRO A 374 4.94 -7.76 -17.18
N GLY A 375 4.32 -6.69 -17.68
CA GLY A 375 4.29 -5.38 -17.02
C GLY A 375 3.75 -5.46 -15.58
N ALA A 376 2.79 -6.35 -15.37
CA ALA A 376 2.22 -6.66 -14.05
C ALA A 376 3.28 -7.09 -13.01
N VAL A 377 4.27 -7.89 -13.41
CA VAL A 377 5.33 -8.34 -12.48
C VAL A 377 6.21 -7.17 -12.06
N VAL A 378 6.54 -6.26 -12.98
CA VAL A 378 7.35 -5.07 -12.69
C VAL A 378 6.65 -4.16 -11.69
N VAL A 379 5.37 -3.86 -11.90
CA VAL A 379 4.58 -3.06 -10.96
C VAL A 379 4.54 -3.73 -9.59
N LEU A 380 4.25 -5.03 -9.53
CA LEU A 380 4.18 -5.76 -8.27
C LEU A 380 5.51 -5.71 -7.50
N VAL A 381 6.63 -5.95 -8.16
CA VAL A 381 7.96 -5.90 -7.52
C VAL A 381 8.27 -4.50 -6.98
N LYS A 382 8.00 -3.45 -7.75
CA LYS A 382 8.19 -2.06 -7.29
C LYS A 382 7.30 -1.72 -6.12
N THR A 383 6.02 -2.08 -6.18
CA THR A 383 5.07 -1.87 -5.09
C THR A 383 5.50 -2.60 -3.82
N TRP A 384 6.02 -3.82 -3.93
CA TRP A 384 6.56 -4.57 -2.79
C TRP A 384 7.81 -3.90 -2.21
N LEU A 385 8.69 -3.34 -3.05
CA LEU A 385 9.85 -2.57 -2.61
C LEU A 385 9.40 -1.32 -1.85
N VAL A 386 8.46 -0.55 -2.40
CA VAL A 386 7.90 0.65 -1.73
C VAL A 386 7.29 0.27 -0.39
N PHE A 387 6.51 -0.81 -0.33
CA PHE A 387 5.95 -1.29 0.94
C PHE A 387 7.05 -1.61 1.97
N LEU A 388 8.11 -2.31 1.55
CA LEU A 388 9.23 -2.67 2.43
C LEU A 388 10.02 -1.46 2.93
N VAL A 389 10.35 -0.54 2.02
CA VAL A 389 11.19 0.62 2.33
C VAL A 389 10.42 1.69 3.08
N VAL A 390 9.14 1.90 2.76
CA VAL A 390 8.34 2.95 3.39
C VAL A 390 7.62 2.41 4.61
N PHE A 391 6.73 1.43 4.46
CA PHE A 391 5.86 1.03 5.57
C PHE A 391 6.54 0.12 6.58
N VAL A 392 7.34 -0.85 6.12
CA VAL A 392 8.04 -1.75 7.06
C VAL A 392 9.21 -1.02 7.72
N TRP A 393 10.08 -0.38 6.96
CA TRP A 393 11.26 0.26 7.55
C TRP A 393 10.90 1.52 8.36
N ALA A 394 10.01 2.40 7.91
CA ALA A 394 9.65 3.59 8.70
C ALA A 394 9.06 3.22 10.07
N ARG A 395 8.30 2.13 10.16
CA ARG A 395 7.77 1.58 11.42
C ARG A 395 8.87 1.24 12.44
N PHE A 396 10.06 0.84 11.99
CA PHE A 396 11.19 0.51 12.87
C PHE A 396 12.11 1.68 13.14
N SER A 397 12.26 2.56 12.16
CA SER A 397 13.22 3.65 12.26
C SER A 397 12.68 4.87 12.97
N LEU A 398 11.35 5.08 12.93
CA LEU A 398 10.72 6.28 13.49
C LEU A 398 10.02 5.98 14.82
N ALA A 399 10.18 6.89 15.76
CA ALA A 399 9.44 6.87 17.01
C ALA A 399 8.01 7.38 16.80
N ARG A 400 7.10 6.99 17.69
CA ARG A 400 5.73 7.54 17.73
C ARG A 400 5.77 9.02 18.11
N ILE A 401 4.98 9.82 17.39
CA ILE A 401 4.90 11.28 17.56
C ILE A 401 3.59 11.63 18.28
N ARG A 402 3.53 12.71 19.07
CA ARG A 402 2.28 13.11 19.75
C ARG A 402 1.24 13.69 18.76
N THR A 403 -0.05 13.52 19.03
CA THR A 403 -1.16 13.99 18.17
C THR A 403 -1.11 15.47 17.88
N ASP A 404 -0.80 16.31 18.89
CA ASP A 404 -0.68 17.75 18.68
C ASP A 404 0.41 18.08 17.65
N GLN A 405 1.53 17.34 17.71
CA GLN A 405 2.68 17.55 16.82
C GLN A 405 2.38 17.04 15.40
N ILE A 406 1.63 15.94 15.29
CA ILE A 406 1.11 15.42 14.02
C ILE A 406 0.23 16.48 13.35
N LEU A 407 -0.75 17.02 14.07
CA LEU A 407 -1.62 18.07 13.52
C LEU A 407 -0.84 19.34 13.18
N GLU A 408 0.08 19.76 14.03
CA GLU A 408 0.93 20.92 13.77
C GLU A 408 1.79 20.73 12.51
N PHE A 409 2.40 19.56 12.35
CA PHE A 409 3.20 19.21 11.18
C PHE A 409 2.37 19.20 9.89
N GLY A 410 1.16 18.62 9.92
CA GLY A 410 0.22 18.63 8.80
C GLY A 410 -0.15 20.05 8.35
N TRP A 411 -0.61 20.88 9.29
CA TRP A 411 -1.12 22.22 8.99
C TRP A 411 -0.02 23.26 8.75
N ARG A 412 1.06 23.26 9.54
CA ARG A 412 2.10 24.30 9.47
C ARG A 412 3.19 23.98 8.47
N MET A 413 3.50 22.70 8.21
CA MET A 413 4.59 22.32 7.30
C MET A 413 4.07 21.69 6.01
N LEU A 414 3.32 20.59 6.08
CA LEU A 414 2.93 19.83 4.88
C LEU A 414 2.00 20.64 3.97
N LEU A 415 1.03 21.35 4.53
CA LEU A 415 0.09 22.14 3.74
C LEU A 415 0.80 23.24 2.92
N PRO A 416 1.61 24.16 3.50
CA PRO A 416 2.36 25.13 2.70
C PRO A 416 3.31 24.48 1.68
N LEU A 417 4.02 23.42 2.06
CA LEU A 417 4.92 22.71 1.14
C LEU A 417 4.17 22.08 -0.04
N SER A 418 2.97 21.55 0.18
CA SER A 418 2.14 21.00 -0.90
C SER A 418 1.66 22.08 -1.88
N VAL A 419 1.35 23.29 -1.40
CA VAL A 419 1.04 24.43 -2.27
C VAL A 419 2.26 24.84 -3.09
N VAL A 420 3.44 24.90 -2.47
CA VAL A 420 4.71 25.16 -3.19
C VAL A 420 4.93 24.12 -4.27
N GLN A 421 4.68 22.84 -3.97
CA GLN A 421 4.82 21.77 -4.95
C GLN A 421 3.88 21.93 -6.15
N VAL A 422 2.62 22.34 -5.93
CA VAL A 422 1.67 22.63 -7.03
C VAL A 422 2.23 23.71 -7.95
N VAL A 423 2.74 24.80 -7.36
CA VAL A 423 3.35 25.90 -8.12
C VAL A 423 4.58 25.44 -8.89
N LEU A 424 5.46 24.64 -8.27
CA LEU A 424 6.64 24.08 -8.93
C LEU A 424 6.26 23.19 -10.12
N SER A 425 5.24 22.34 -9.97
CA SER A 425 4.75 21.49 -11.06
C SER A 425 4.21 22.32 -12.24
N ALA A 426 3.49 23.41 -11.96
CA ALA A 426 3.03 24.34 -13.00
C ALA A 426 4.20 25.03 -13.71
N VAL A 427 5.22 25.49 -12.96
CA VAL A 427 6.42 26.13 -13.52
C VAL A 427 7.20 25.15 -14.40
N TYR A 428 7.40 23.90 -13.94
CA TYR A 428 8.08 22.88 -14.73
C TYR A 428 7.34 22.59 -16.03
N ARG A 429 6.02 22.45 -15.98
CA ARG A 429 5.20 22.19 -17.17
C ARG A 429 5.19 23.36 -18.16
N LEU A 430 5.30 24.61 -17.70
CA LEU A 430 5.17 25.79 -18.56
C LEU A 430 6.51 26.23 -19.16
N TYR A 431 7.60 26.15 -18.41
CA TYR A 431 8.90 26.71 -18.82
C TYR A 431 9.98 25.68 -19.16
N LEU A 432 9.90 24.46 -18.62
CA LEU A 432 10.97 23.46 -18.74
C LEU A 432 10.58 22.23 -19.54
N PHE A 433 9.33 22.15 -20.00
CA PHE A 433 8.79 21.01 -20.72
C PHE A 433 8.72 21.31 -22.22
N GLU A 434 9.37 20.47 -23.03
CA GLU A 434 9.35 20.58 -24.49
C GLU A 434 8.48 19.46 -25.10
N PRO A 435 7.27 19.76 -25.59
CA PRO A 435 6.34 18.74 -26.09
C PRO A 435 6.84 18.00 -27.33
N THR A 436 7.71 18.62 -28.13
CA THR A 436 8.21 18.08 -29.41
C THR A 436 9.14 16.88 -29.23
N ASN A 437 9.78 16.76 -28.07
CA ASN A 437 10.77 15.71 -27.79
C ASN A 437 10.13 14.51 -27.07
N MET A 438 8.80 14.47 -26.95
CA MET A 438 8.10 13.30 -26.46
C MET A 438 8.14 12.17 -27.50
N SER A 439 8.45 10.96 -27.07
CA SER A 439 8.42 9.78 -27.92
C SER A 439 7.78 8.60 -27.20
N TYR A 440 6.81 7.98 -27.86
CA TYR A 440 6.12 6.77 -27.37
C TYR A 440 6.82 5.48 -27.84
N SER A 441 8.03 5.58 -28.43
CA SER A 441 8.83 4.41 -28.78
C SER A 441 9.33 3.68 -27.53
N SER A 442 9.83 2.45 -27.69
CA SER A 442 10.45 1.68 -26.59
C SER A 442 11.66 2.39 -25.96
N GLU A 443 12.27 3.31 -26.71
CA GLU A 443 13.42 4.11 -26.28
C GLU A 443 13.04 5.25 -25.30
N GLY A 444 11.75 5.63 -25.25
CA GLY A 444 11.30 6.80 -24.48
C GLY A 444 11.61 8.12 -25.19
N GLY A 445 11.05 9.23 -24.68
CA GLY A 445 11.36 10.57 -25.18
C GLY A 445 12.35 11.32 -24.28
N ASN A 446 12.64 12.57 -24.64
CA ASN A 446 13.59 13.44 -23.94
C ASN A 446 12.97 14.84 -23.72
N ALA A 447 11.73 14.88 -23.22
CA ALA A 447 10.95 16.11 -23.11
C ALA A 447 11.43 17.06 -22.00
N TRP A 448 12.38 16.62 -21.16
CA TRP A 448 12.94 17.35 -20.02
C TRP A 448 14.39 17.76 -20.20
N ASP A 449 14.86 17.73 -21.45
CA ASP A 449 16.18 18.23 -21.81
C ASP A 449 16.16 19.76 -21.77
N ALA A 450 17.24 20.35 -21.26
CA ALA A 450 17.38 21.81 -21.23
C ALA A 450 18.81 22.19 -21.59
N PHE A 451 18.96 23.30 -22.33
CA PHE A 451 20.25 23.82 -22.77
C PHE A 451 21.11 22.82 -23.58
N GLY A 452 20.46 21.86 -24.27
CA GLY A 452 21.14 20.82 -25.04
C GLY A 452 21.81 19.72 -24.20
N ILE A 453 21.53 19.66 -22.90
CA ILE A 453 22.02 18.60 -22.00
C ILE A 453 20.87 17.64 -21.69
N PRO A 454 21.03 16.33 -22.03
CA PRO A 454 20.02 15.33 -21.72
C PRO A 454 19.73 15.20 -20.22
N MET A 455 18.45 15.10 -19.85
CA MET A 455 17.97 14.93 -18.48
C MET A 455 18.42 16.01 -17.47
N LEU A 456 18.81 17.21 -17.94
CA LEU A 456 19.30 18.28 -17.06
C LEU A 456 18.27 18.68 -16.01
N VAL A 457 17.00 18.84 -16.40
CA VAL A 457 15.94 19.31 -15.49
C VAL A 457 15.71 18.33 -14.33
N PRO A 458 15.51 17.01 -14.56
CA PRO A 458 15.44 16.03 -13.49
C PRO A 458 16.68 16.02 -12.59
N LEU A 459 17.88 16.09 -13.19
CA LEU A 459 19.13 16.00 -12.43
C LEU A 459 19.34 17.23 -11.55
N ALA A 460 19.18 18.43 -12.10
CA ALA A 460 19.30 19.69 -11.37
C ALA A 460 18.27 19.79 -10.25
N THR A 461 17.03 19.38 -10.51
CA THR A 461 15.96 19.36 -9.51
C THR A 461 16.27 18.38 -8.39
N THR A 462 16.72 17.17 -8.74
CA THR A 462 17.11 16.16 -7.74
C THR A 462 18.29 16.63 -6.90
N LEU A 463 19.32 17.23 -7.51
CA LEU A 463 20.46 17.79 -6.78
C LEU A 463 20.08 18.94 -5.87
N PHE A 464 19.20 19.84 -6.32
CA PHE A 464 18.68 20.92 -5.50
C PHE A 464 17.98 20.39 -4.25
N TRP A 465 17.06 19.43 -4.42
CA TRP A 465 16.33 18.83 -3.30
C TRP A 465 17.21 17.97 -2.39
N LEU A 466 18.20 17.26 -2.94
CA LEU A 466 19.20 16.58 -2.13
C LEU A 466 20.07 17.55 -1.33
N GLY A 467 20.38 18.73 -1.89
CA GLY A 467 21.07 19.81 -1.20
C GLY A 467 20.22 20.37 -0.05
N VAL A 468 18.94 20.65 -0.30
CA VAL A 468 17.97 21.06 0.73
C VAL A 468 17.86 19.99 1.82
N PHE A 469 17.73 18.72 1.44
CA PHE A 469 17.66 17.60 2.37
C PHE A 469 18.95 17.49 3.21
N TYR A 470 20.12 17.65 2.59
CA TYR A 470 21.41 17.64 3.29
C TYR A 470 21.53 18.80 4.28
N VAL A 471 21.08 20.00 3.90
CA VAL A 471 21.02 21.15 4.81
C VAL A 471 20.10 20.84 5.98
N LEU A 472 18.89 20.33 5.74
CA LEU A 472 17.96 19.94 6.81
C LEU A 472 18.50 18.84 7.72
N LEU A 473 19.26 17.90 7.17
CA LEU A 473 19.92 16.84 7.95
C LEU A 473 21.04 17.39 8.84
N ASN A 474 21.70 18.46 8.40
CA ASN A 474 22.83 19.06 9.09
C ASN A 474 22.44 20.27 9.97
N ASP A 475 21.21 20.76 9.86
CA ASP A 475 20.61 21.85 10.66
C ASP A 475 20.17 21.39 12.07
N GLU A 476 20.87 20.38 12.62
CA GLU A 476 20.87 20.15 14.06
C GLU A 476 21.72 21.23 14.70
N ASP A 477 21.12 22.39 14.96
CA ASP A 477 21.72 23.42 15.80
C ASP A 477 21.95 22.84 17.20
N LYS A 478 23.18 22.38 17.45
CA LYS A 478 23.61 21.71 18.70
C LYS A 478 23.55 22.63 19.91
N ASP A 479 23.51 23.95 19.67
CA ASP A 479 23.50 24.98 20.70
C ASP A 479 22.08 25.57 20.92
N ALA A 480 21.11 25.22 20.07
CA ALA A 480 19.74 25.68 20.20
C ALA A 480 18.97 24.94 21.30
N ALA A 481 19.03 25.53 22.49
CA ALA A 481 18.08 25.45 23.60
C ALA A 481 17.42 24.07 23.88
N PRO A 482 17.60 23.50 25.10
CA PRO A 482 16.91 22.29 25.54
C PRO A 482 15.37 22.40 25.61
N ASP A 483 14.80 23.57 25.29
CA ASP A 483 13.36 23.82 25.23
C ASP A 483 12.68 23.38 23.93
N ARG A 484 13.43 22.93 22.91
CA ARG A 484 12.80 22.22 21.78
C ARG A 484 12.41 20.81 22.22
N MET A 485 11.10 20.50 22.22
CA MET A 485 10.53 19.18 22.53
C MET A 485 10.99 18.02 21.61
N TYR A 486 11.94 18.23 20.70
CA TYR A 486 12.39 17.28 19.67
C TYR A 486 13.88 16.91 19.76
N HIS A 487 14.57 17.23 20.85
CA HIS A 487 15.99 16.94 20.97
C HIS A 487 16.23 15.44 21.21
N VAL A 488 16.86 14.76 20.25
CA VAL A 488 17.24 13.32 20.34
C VAL A 488 18.57 13.14 21.05
N TYR A 489 19.30 14.24 21.28
CA TYR A 489 20.61 14.24 21.92
C TYR A 489 20.44 14.51 23.42
N THR A 490 20.83 13.57 24.27
CA THR A 490 21.04 13.87 25.68
C THR A 490 22.48 14.33 25.84
N LEU A 491 22.71 15.56 26.32
CA LEU A 491 24.06 16.06 26.66
C LEU A 491 24.75 15.17 27.71
N GLN A 492 23.95 14.43 28.48
CA GLN A 492 24.43 13.36 29.35
C GLN A 492 24.35 12.02 28.61
N PRO A 493 25.45 11.25 28.50
CA PRO A 493 25.35 9.87 28.06
C PRO A 493 24.42 9.12 29.00
N ALA A 494 23.52 8.28 28.46
CA ALA A 494 22.67 7.43 29.28
C ALA A 494 23.56 6.58 30.20
N GLY A 495 23.65 6.97 31.47
CA GLY A 495 24.44 6.25 32.45
C GLY A 495 23.98 4.79 32.48
N THR A 496 24.93 3.86 32.49
CA THR A 496 24.61 2.47 32.83
C THR A 496 24.12 2.44 34.28
N HIS A 497 22.80 2.50 34.47
CA HIS A 497 22.22 2.34 35.79
C HIS A 497 22.51 0.91 36.23
N THR A 498 23.45 0.75 37.17
CA THR A 498 23.63 -0.51 37.88
C THR A 498 22.68 -0.48 39.07
N PRO A 499 21.75 -1.44 39.21
CA PRO A 499 20.85 -1.44 40.36
C PRO A 499 21.67 -1.47 41.66
N GLY A 500 21.48 -0.47 42.53
CA GLY A 500 22.14 -0.39 43.84
C GLY A 500 23.39 0.52 43.92
N LYS A 501 23.67 1.32 42.89
CA LYS A 501 24.55 2.49 43.02
C LYS A 501 23.82 3.69 42.42
N ASP A 502 23.62 4.69 43.26
CA ASP A 502 22.85 5.91 42.99
C ASP A 502 23.28 6.64 41.71
#